data_AF-A0A843BFU7-F1
#
_entry.id   AF-A0A843BFU7-F1
#
_cell.length_a   1.000
_cell.length_b   1.000
_cell.length_c   1.000
_cell.angle_alpha   90.00
_cell.angle_beta   90.00
_cell.angle_gamma   90.00
#
_symmetry.space_group_name_H-M   'P 1'
#
loop_
_entity.id
_entity.type
_entity.pdbx_description
1 polymer ?
#
loop_
_entity_poly.entity_id
_entity_poly.type
_entity_poly.pdbx_seq_one_letter_code
_entity_poly.pdbx_strand_id
1 'polypeptide(L)'
;MRAIAWGGLAFTIFLATTLIGPAASQEEDASTGCSFTYFDPNCSPSGWISFILGDILLAGLLALLLYYLQRKHNAKIDDTTRKIEEILQRGNQSRNRRVIFACQSLKDGFGVILVSIGLMNMKLKAAKAGDDVSALIFEQKETMGRAISNSHDAVGKATEGLDPMLVENIYRLLTRLDSIQPDTGAGTGFPEYDYIKDTIRGFTDSLNAEVERIKEHQ
;
A
#
# COMPACT_ATOMS: atom_id res chain seq x y z
N MET A 1 33.05 -12.50 5.70
CA MET A 1 33.22 -11.03 5.62
C MET A 1 34.71 -10.72 5.63
N ARG A 2 35.20 -9.87 4.70
CA ARG A 2 36.58 -9.35 4.50
C ARG A 2 37.15 -9.71 3.11
N ALA A 3 36.68 -9.03 2.07
CA ALA A 3 37.35 -9.01 0.76
C ALA A 3 37.15 -7.67 0.00
N ILE A 4 36.54 -6.65 0.61
CA ILE A 4 36.14 -5.41 -0.10
C ILE A 4 37.14 -4.26 0.11
N ALA A 5 38.08 -4.38 1.05
CA ALA A 5 38.99 -3.28 1.40
C ALA A 5 40.19 -3.09 0.45
N TRP A 6 40.57 -4.11 -0.34
CA TRP A 6 41.79 -4.05 -1.15
C TRP A 6 41.59 -3.42 -2.54
N GLY A 7 40.39 -3.49 -3.11
CA GLY A 7 40.10 -2.91 -4.42
C GLY A 7 40.02 -1.38 -4.41
N GLY A 8 39.53 -0.78 -3.32
CA GLY A 8 39.42 0.68 -3.19
C GLY A 8 40.77 1.36 -3.01
N LEU A 9 41.66 0.77 -2.22
CA LEU A 9 43.00 1.32 -1.94
C LEU A 9 43.90 1.32 -3.18
N ALA A 10 43.88 0.24 -3.97
CA ALA A 10 44.62 0.17 -5.23
C ALA A 10 44.11 1.19 -6.25
N PHE A 11 42.80 1.43 -6.30
CA PHE A 11 42.19 2.38 -7.22
C PHE A 11 42.46 3.84 -6.82
N THR A 12 42.45 4.17 -5.52
CA THR A 12 42.83 5.51 -5.04
C THR A 12 44.30 5.81 -5.22
N ILE A 13 45.18 4.81 -5.07
CA ILE A 13 46.62 4.98 -5.32
C ILE A 13 46.87 5.21 -6.82
N PHE A 14 46.16 4.49 -7.70
CA PHE A 14 46.31 4.64 -9.15
C PHE A 14 45.78 5.99 -9.67
N LEU A 15 44.68 6.51 -9.11
CA LEU A 15 44.19 7.86 -9.40
C LEU A 15 45.12 8.95 -8.85
N ALA A 16 45.72 8.75 -7.67
CA ALA A 16 46.70 9.69 -7.13
C ALA A 16 47.98 9.73 -7.99
N THR A 17 48.45 8.60 -8.53
CA THR A 17 49.65 8.59 -9.39
C THR A 17 49.40 9.05 -10.82
N THR A 18 48.15 9.05 -11.30
CA THR A 18 47.81 9.52 -12.66
C THR A 18 47.37 10.98 -12.69
N LEU A 19 46.76 11.51 -11.62
CA LEU A 19 46.48 12.95 -11.49
C LEU A 19 47.65 13.75 -10.93
N ILE A 20 48.62 13.08 -10.28
CA ILE A 20 49.85 13.70 -9.75
C ILE A 20 51.06 13.00 -10.37
N GLY A 21 51.44 13.39 -11.58
CA GLY A 21 52.75 13.06 -12.15
C GLY A 21 53.04 13.85 -13.43
N PRO A 22 54.26 14.36 -13.65
CA PRO A 22 55.28 14.86 -12.74
C PRO A 22 55.44 16.38 -12.90
N ALA A 23 55.16 17.19 -11.87
CA ALA A 23 55.43 18.64 -11.89
C ALA A 23 56.74 19.04 -11.19
N ALA A 24 57.54 18.11 -10.67
CA ALA A 24 58.76 18.46 -9.94
C ALA A 24 59.74 17.29 -9.85
N SER A 25 60.67 17.19 -10.81
CA SER A 25 62.09 16.78 -10.65
C SER A 25 62.66 16.37 -12.00
N GLN A 26 63.14 17.35 -12.76
CA GLN A 26 64.23 17.14 -13.72
C GLN A 26 65.32 18.12 -13.32
N GLU A 27 66.30 17.61 -12.56
CA GLU A 27 67.64 18.18 -12.55
C GLU A 27 68.19 18.12 -13.98
N GLU A 28 68.78 19.22 -14.41
CA GLU A 28 69.51 19.35 -15.65
C GLU A 28 70.68 18.37 -15.65
N ASP A 29 70.72 17.46 -16.62
CA ASP A 29 71.95 17.13 -17.32
C ASP A 29 71.66 16.66 -18.75
N ALA A 30 71.99 17.54 -19.69
CA ALA A 30 72.35 17.31 -21.08
C ALA A 30 71.61 16.21 -21.89
N SER A 31 70.51 16.57 -22.56
CA SER A 31 70.36 16.45 -24.03
C SER A 31 68.98 16.94 -24.50
N THR A 32 69.00 18.00 -25.33
CA THR A 32 67.96 18.43 -26.29
C THR A 32 66.53 17.93 -26.06
N GLY A 33 65.77 18.69 -25.28
CA GLY A 33 64.35 18.47 -25.03
C GLY A 33 63.48 18.93 -26.20
N CYS A 34 62.61 18.04 -26.66
CA CYS A 34 61.45 18.43 -27.44
C CYS A 34 60.35 18.91 -26.51
N SER A 35 59.98 20.18 -26.65
CA SER A 35 58.98 20.85 -25.82
C SER A 35 57.54 20.50 -26.23
N PHE A 36 56.68 20.28 -25.23
CA PHE A 36 55.25 19.94 -25.36
C PHE A 36 54.40 21.01 -26.11
N THR A 37 54.97 22.20 -26.34
CA THR A 37 54.27 23.36 -26.91
C THR A 37 54.67 23.71 -28.34
N TYR A 38 55.63 22.97 -28.93
CA TYR A 38 56.14 23.27 -30.27
C TYR A 38 56.34 22.00 -31.10
N PHE A 39 55.77 21.97 -32.31
CA PHE A 39 55.97 20.88 -33.26
C PHE A 39 57.33 21.06 -33.96
N ASP A 40 58.35 20.39 -33.46
CA ASP A 40 59.66 20.29 -34.09
C ASP A 40 59.71 19.03 -34.99
N PRO A 41 59.99 19.14 -36.31
CA PRO A 41 59.92 18.02 -37.25
C PRO A 41 60.96 16.91 -37.04
N ASN A 42 61.96 17.14 -36.19
CA ASN A 42 62.97 16.13 -35.82
C ASN A 42 62.60 15.32 -34.58
N CYS A 43 61.43 15.55 -33.99
CA CYS A 43 60.98 14.82 -32.82
C CYS A 43 59.95 13.76 -33.16
N SER A 44 60.20 12.53 -32.68
CA SER A 44 59.37 11.36 -32.93
C SER A 44 57.91 11.64 -32.53
N PRO A 45 56.91 11.50 -33.43
CA PRO A 45 55.49 11.70 -33.11
C PRO A 45 54.91 10.67 -32.11
N SER A 46 55.75 9.80 -31.57
CA SER A 46 55.38 8.71 -30.65
C SER A 46 54.88 9.20 -29.29
N GLY A 47 55.25 10.41 -28.84
CA GLY A 47 54.79 10.97 -27.57
C GLY A 47 53.30 11.33 -27.55
N TRP A 48 52.78 11.89 -28.65
CA TRP A 48 51.38 12.30 -28.77
C TRP A 48 50.42 11.10 -28.92
N ILE A 49 50.87 10.09 -29.66
CA ILE A 49 50.11 8.84 -29.85
C ILE A 49 50.01 8.08 -28.52
N SER A 50 51.07 8.07 -27.70
CA SER A 50 51.07 7.46 -26.36
C SER A 50 50.06 8.13 -25.41
N PHE A 51 49.92 9.46 -25.46
CA PHE A 51 48.99 10.21 -24.63
C PHE A 51 47.52 9.94 -25.02
N ILE A 52 47.21 10.00 -26.32
CA ILE A 52 45.86 9.73 -26.83
C ILE A 52 45.46 8.26 -26.60
N LEU A 53 46.37 7.31 -26.82
CA LEU A 53 46.10 5.89 -26.52
C LEU A 53 45.94 5.66 -25.01
N GLY A 54 46.73 6.34 -24.18
CA GLY A 54 46.63 6.26 -22.72
C GLY A 54 45.28 6.75 -22.20
N ASP A 55 44.84 7.93 -22.63
CA ASP A 55 43.56 8.53 -22.21
C ASP A 55 42.35 7.74 -22.72
N ILE A 56 42.39 7.22 -23.96
CA ILE A 56 41.32 6.37 -24.50
C ILE A 56 41.23 5.05 -23.71
N LEU A 57 42.36 4.47 -23.36
CA LEU A 57 42.40 3.20 -22.62
C LEU A 57 41.95 3.40 -21.17
N LEU A 58 42.34 4.50 -20.53
CA LEU A 58 41.89 4.87 -19.19
C LEU A 58 40.38 5.17 -19.18
N ALA A 59 39.89 5.93 -20.15
CA ALA A 59 38.46 6.23 -20.32
C ALA A 59 37.65 4.95 -20.60
N GLY A 60 38.16 4.04 -21.42
CA GLY A 60 37.53 2.75 -21.70
C GLY A 60 37.44 1.85 -20.47
N LEU A 61 38.51 1.78 -19.67
CA LEU A 61 38.53 1.00 -18.43
C LEU A 61 37.61 1.60 -17.37
N LEU A 62 37.55 2.93 -17.27
CA LEU A 62 36.65 3.63 -16.36
C LEU A 62 35.18 3.47 -16.79
N ALA A 63 34.89 3.54 -18.08
CA ALA A 63 33.56 3.27 -18.62
C ALA A 63 33.11 1.82 -18.35
N LEU A 64 34.00 0.85 -18.50
CA LEU A 64 33.72 -0.56 -18.22
C LEU A 64 33.49 -0.81 -16.72
N LEU A 65 34.24 -0.13 -15.85
CA LEU A 65 34.07 -0.18 -14.41
C LEU A 65 32.75 0.47 -13.96
N LEU A 66 32.41 1.65 -14.50
CA LEU A 66 31.14 2.32 -14.23
C LEU A 66 29.96 1.48 -14.74
N TYR A 67 30.05 0.91 -15.93
CA TYR A 67 29.03 0.01 -16.48
C TYR A 67 28.83 -1.22 -15.59
N TYR A 68 29.92 -1.83 -15.12
CA TYR A 68 29.84 -2.96 -14.20
C TYR A 68 29.20 -2.59 -12.86
N LEU A 69 29.60 -1.46 -12.27
CA LEU A 69 29.03 -0.95 -11.01
C LEU A 69 27.54 -0.62 -11.15
N GLN A 70 27.17 0.06 -12.23
CA GLN A 70 25.78 0.41 -12.53
C GLN A 70 24.94 -0.84 -12.75
N ARG A 71 25.42 -1.81 -13.53
CA ARG A 71 24.68 -3.06 -13.77
C ARG A 71 24.47 -3.85 -12.47
N LYS A 72 25.47 -3.91 -11.60
CA LYS A 72 25.36 -4.61 -10.31
C LYS A 72 24.43 -3.89 -9.33
N HIS A 73 24.51 -2.56 -9.27
CA HIS A 73 23.61 -1.76 -8.43
C HIS A 73 22.17 -1.83 -8.91
N ASN A 74 21.93 -1.67 -10.21
CA ASN A 74 20.61 -1.75 -10.81
C ASN A 74 19.99 -3.13 -10.58
N ALA A 75 20.75 -4.22 -10.82
CA ALA A 75 20.25 -5.57 -10.55
C ALA A 75 19.83 -5.80 -9.09
N LYS A 76 20.52 -5.17 -8.13
CA LYS A 76 20.17 -5.25 -6.70
C LYS A 76 18.95 -4.40 -6.35
N ILE A 77 18.82 -3.23 -6.96
CA ILE A 77 17.66 -2.35 -6.81
C ILE A 77 16.43 -3.03 -7.39
N ASP A 78 16.53 -3.64 -8.56
CA ASP A 78 15.43 -4.36 -9.21
C ASP A 78 14.94 -5.54 -8.36
N ASP A 79 15.85 -6.35 -7.80
CA ASP A 79 15.50 -7.45 -6.89
C ASP A 79 14.80 -6.97 -5.61
N THR A 80 15.28 -5.86 -5.04
CA THR A 80 14.67 -5.28 -3.83
C THR A 80 13.29 -4.70 -4.12
N THR A 81 13.16 -4.01 -5.25
CA THR A 81 11.88 -3.42 -5.71
C THR A 81 10.85 -4.51 -5.97
N ARG A 82 11.24 -5.59 -6.65
CA ARG A 82 10.38 -6.74 -6.88
C ARG A 82 9.90 -7.39 -5.57
N LYS A 83 10.79 -7.56 -4.59
CA LYS A 83 10.42 -8.10 -3.27
C LYS A 83 9.43 -7.19 -2.54
N ILE A 84 9.61 -5.89 -2.61
CA ILE A 84 8.68 -4.92 -2.02
C ILE A 84 7.32 -5.01 -2.70
N GLU A 85 7.29 -5.09 -4.02
CA GLU A 85 6.05 -5.23 -4.80
C GLU A 85 5.31 -6.54 -4.45
N GLU A 86 6.02 -7.66 -4.35
CA GLU A 86 5.44 -8.94 -3.91
C GLU A 86 4.85 -8.86 -2.49
N ILE A 87 5.55 -8.19 -1.56
CA ILE A 87 5.05 -7.97 -0.19
C ILE A 87 3.80 -7.08 -0.21
N LEU A 88 3.84 -5.99 -0.98
CA LEU A 88 2.73 -5.06 -1.13
C LEU A 88 1.50 -5.76 -1.73
N GLN A 89 1.70 -6.58 -2.75
CA GLN A 89 0.63 -7.34 -3.40
C GLN A 89 0.00 -8.35 -2.44
N ARG A 90 0.82 -9.11 -1.68
CA ARG A 90 0.33 -10.02 -0.64
C ARG A 90 -0.41 -9.28 0.47
N GLY A 91 0.09 -8.11 0.86
CA GLY A 91 -0.55 -7.21 1.82
C GLY A 91 -1.92 -6.74 1.34
N ASN A 92 -2.00 -6.23 0.11
CA ASN A 92 -3.24 -5.78 -0.52
C ASN A 92 -4.25 -6.92 -0.68
N GLN A 93 -3.81 -8.12 -1.07
CA GLN A 93 -4.71 -9.27 -1.18
C GLN A 93 -5.28 -9.68 0.18
N SER A 94 -4.45 -9.70 1.23
CA SER A 94 -4.90 -9.95 2.61
C SER A 94 -5.89 -8.88 3.08
N ARG A 95 -5.60 -7.61 2.79
CA ARG A 95 -6.48 -6.48 3.11
C ARG A 95 -7.83 -6.61 2.41
N ASN A 96 -7.85 -6.87 1.11
CA ASN A 96 -9.08 -7.01 0.33
C ASN A 96 -9.94 -8.17 0.84
N ARG A 97 -9.33 -9.29 1.26
CA ARG A 97 -10.07 -10.40 1.88
C ARG A 97 -10.74 -10.00 3.19
N ARG A 98 -10.08 -9.21 4.04
CA ARG A 98 -10.66 -8.69 5.29
C ARG A 98 -11.86 -7.79 5.02
N VAL A 99 -11.74 -6.92 4.01
CA VAL A 99 -12.83 -6.03 3.59
C VAL A 99 -14.04 -6.83 3.10
N ILE A 100 -13.82 -7.80 2.21
CA ILE A 100 -14.91 -8.67 1.72
C ILE A 100 -15.60 -9.41 2.86
N PHE A 101 -14.83 -9.97 3.79
CA PHE A 101 -15.38 -10.64 4.97
C PHE A 101 -16.18 -9.69 5.86
N ALA A 102 -15.68 -8.48 6.08
CA ALA A 102 -16.40 -7.47 6.87
C ALA A 102 -17.70 -7.02 6.19
N CYS A 103 -17.68 -6.80 4.87
CA CYS A 103 -18.89 -6.53 4.09
C CYS A 103 -19.91 -7.65 4.19
N GLN A 104 -19.47 -8.92 4.15
CA GLN A 104 -20.37 -10.07 4.31
C GLN A 104 -20.96 -10.12 5.73
N SER A 105 -20.12 -9.96 6.76
CA SER A 105 -20.56 -9.92 8.15
C SER A 105 -21.54 -8.78 8.41
N LEU A 106 -21.37 -7.63 7.75
CA LEU A 106 -22.30 -6.49 7.81
C LEU A 106 -23.65 -6.82 7.19
N LYS A 107 -23.65 -7.46 6.02
CA LYS A 107 -24.90 -7.91 5.37
C LYS A 107 -25.64 -8.93 6.20
N ASP A 108 -24.93 -9.87 6.80
CA ASP A 108 -25.52 -10.88 7.68
C ASP A 108 -26.11 -10.20 8.94
N GLY A 109 -25.39 -9.25 9.55
CA GLY A 109 -25.89 -8.45 10.67
C GLY A 109 -27.14 -7.65 10.33
N PHE A 110 -27.15 -6.97 9.18
CA PHE A 110 -28.32 -6.28 8.64
C PHE A 110 -29.51 -7.21 8.37
N GLY A 111 -29.25 -8.41 7.87
CA GLY A 111 -30.27 -9.44 7.69
C GLY A 111 -30.95 -9.81 9.01
N VAL A 112 -30.16 -10.06 10.06
CA VAL A 112 -30.68 -10.37 11.40
C VAL A 112 -31.48 -9.19 11.95
N ILE A 113 -30.97 -7.96 11.84
CA ILE A 113 -31.68 -6.74 12.27
C ILE A 113 -33.03 -6.62 11.55
N LEU A 114 -33.07 -6.76 10.23
CA LEU A 114 -34.31 -6.68 9.45
C LEU A 114 -35.33 -7.75 9.84
N VAL A 115 -34.87 -8.98 10.08
CA VAL A 115 -35.73 -10.08 10.51
C VAL A 115 -36.30 -9.80 11.89
N SER A 116 -35.47 -9.41 12.86
CA SER A 116 -35.92 -9.09 14.22
C SER A 116 -36.93 -7.94 14.22
N ILE A 117 -36.65 -6.87 13.47
CA ILE A 117 -37.59 -5.74 13.33
C ILE A 117 -38.88 -6.18 12.62
N GLY A 118 -38.77 -6.98 11.56
CA GLY A 118 -39.94 -7.51 10.83
C GLY A 118 -40.85 -8.37 11.72
N LEU A 119 -40.25 -9.23 12.55
CA LEU A 119 -40.97 -10.04 13.53
C LEU A 119 -41.66 -9.17 14.58
N MET A 120 -40.97 -8.16 15.13
CA MET A 120 -41.56 -7.19 16.05
C MET A 120 -42.74 -6.46 15.40
N ASN A 121 -42.58 -5.97 14.17
CA ASN A 121 -43.64 -5.24 13.44
C ASN A 121 -44.86 -6.13 13.16
N MET A 122 -44.65 -7.38 12.74
CA MET A 122 -45.73 -8.34 12.52
C MET A 122 -46.51 -8.61 13.80
N LYS A 123 -45.82 -8.79 14.92
CA LYS A 123 -46.43 -9.09 16.22
C LYS A 123 -47.17 -7.89 16.80
N LEU A 124 -46.60 -6.68 16.69
CA LEU A 124 -47.27 -5.45 17.09
C LEU A 124 -48.54 -5.19 16.31
N LYS A 125 -48.55 -5.47 15.00
CA LYS A 125 -49.74 -5.34 14.15
C LYS A 125 -50.78 -6.44 14.40
N ALA A 126 -50.35 -7.64 14.78
CA ALA A 126 -51.24 -8.77 15.05
C ALA A 126 -51.82 -8.78 16.48
N ALA A 127 -51.19 -8.07 17.41
CA ALA A 127 -51.61 -7.99 18.80
C ALA A 127 -52.97 -7.31 18.95
N LYS A 128 -53.85 -7.89 19.78
CA LYS A 128 -55.12 -7.28 20.18
C LYS A 128 -54.92 -6.46 21.46
N ALA A 129 -55.87 -5.56 21.75
CA ALA A 129 -55.88 -4.82 23.01
C ALA A 129 -55.92 -5.81 24.19
N GLY A 130 -54.82 -5.88 24.96
CA GLY A 130 -54.65 -6.77 26.11
C GLY A 130 -53.70 -7.96 25.91
N ASP A 131 -53.17 -8.18 24.70
CA ASP A 131 -52.12 -9.19 24.49
C ASP A 131 -50.78 -8.70 25.06
N ASP A 132 -50.13 -9.52 25.89
CA ASP A 132 -48.75 -9.26 26.34
C ASP A 132 -47.74 -9.70 25.27
N VAL A 133 -47.39 -8.75 24.41
CA VAL A 133 -46.36 -8.93 23.37
C VAL A 133 -44.95 -8.61 23.88
N SER A 134 -44.83 -8.12 25.12
CA SER A 134 -43.62 -7.49 25.66
C SER A 134 -42.45 -8.45 25.76
N ALA A 135 -42.70 -9.68 26.19
CA ALA A 135 -41.65 -10.70 26.34
C ALA A 135 -40.97 -11.04 25.00
N LEU A 136 -41.76 -11.17 23.93
CA LEU A 136 -41.26 -11.52 22.61
C LEU A 136 -40.60 -10.31 21.92
N ILE A 137 -41.13 -9.11 22.13
CA ILE A 137 -40.47 -7.87 21.67
C ILE A 137 -39.12 -7.70 22.37
N PHE A 138 -39.04 -8.00 23.67
CA PHE A 138 -37.80 -7.92 24.43
C PHE A 138 -36.75 -8.93 23.91
N GLU A 139 -37.15 -10.18 23.68
CA GLU A 139 -36.27 -11.21 23.10
C GLU A 139 -35.73 -10.80 21.71
N GLN A 140 -36.61 -10.28 20.85
CA GLN A 140 -36.21 -9.81 19.52
C GLN A 140 -35.33 -8.55 19.60
N LYS A 141 -35.57 -7.66 20.57
CA LYS A 141 -34.73 -6.50 20.83
C LYS A 141 -33.34 -6.91 21.30
N GLU A 142 -33.22 -7.91 22.16
CA GLU A 142 -31.92 -8.43 22.60
C GLU A 142 -31.15 -9.05 21.41
N THR A 143 -31.85 -9.84 20.59
CA THR A 143 -31.28 -10.43 19.37
C THR A 143 -30.80 -9.35 18.40
N MET A 144 -31.61 -8.31 18.19
CA MET A 144 -31.25 -7.14 17.39
C MET A 144 -30.05 -6.40 17.99
N GLY A 145 -30.01 -6.17 19.31
CA GLY A 145 -28.91 -5.49 20.00
C GLY A 145 -27.57 -6.23 19.83
N ARG A 146 -27.58 -7.57 19.92
CA ARG A 146 -26.39 -8.39 19.61
C ARG A 146 -25.96 -8.24 18.16
N ALA A 147 -26.91 -8.22 17.22
CA ALA A 147 -26.62 -8.03 15.80
C ALA A 147 -26.06 -6.62 15.49
N ILE A 148 -26.57 -5.58 16.16
CA ILE A 148 -26.07 -4.21 16.09
C ILE A 148 -24.63 -4.14 16.59
N SER A 149 -24.34 -4.74 17.75
CA SER A 149 -22.98 -4.79 18.32
C SER A 149 -21.99 -5.51 17.37
N ASN A 150 -22.36 -6.68 16.87
CA ASN A 150 -21.54 -7.42 15.90
C ASN A 150 -21.31 -6.61 14.61
N SER A 151 -22.32 -5.84 14.17
CA SER A 151 -22.21 -4.97 13.01
C SER A 151 -21.26 -3.79 13.28
N HIS A 152 -21.29 -3.20 14.49
CA HIS A 152 -20.33 -2.16 14.92
C HIS A 152 -18.88 -2.67 14.84
N ASP A 153 -18.63 -3.89 15.32
CA ASP A 153 -17.31 -4.52 15.26
C ASP A 153 -16.87 -4.83 13.83
N ALA A 154 -17.81 -5.27 12.99
CA ALA A 154 -17.55 -5.54 11.58
C ALA A 154 -17.17 -4.26 10.83
N VAL A 155 -17.88 -3.15 11.05
CA VAL A 155 -17.54 -1.85 10.48
C VAL A 155 -16.15 -1.40 10.95
N GLY A 156 -15.84 -1.55 12.24
CA GLY A 156 -14.52 -1.18 12.79
C GLY A 156 -13.37 -1.89 12.06
N LYS A 157 -13.55 -3.17 11.73
CA LYS A 157 -12.58 -3.96 10.95
C LYS A 157 -12.53 -3.60 9.46
N ALA A 158 -13.57 -2.95 8.93
CA ALA A 158 -13.71 -2.59 7.52
C ALA A 158 -13.23 -1.15 7.22
N THR A 159 -13.02 -0.32 8.24
CA THR A 159 -12.68 1.12 8.14
C THR A 159 -11.52 1.44 7.19
N GLU A 160 -10.50 0.57 7.11
CA GLU A 160 -9.32 0.80 6.27
C GLU A 160 -9.54 0.51 4.77
N GLY A 161 -10.70 -0.02 4.38
CA GLY A 161 -10.97 -0.40 2.98
C GLY A 161 -12.39 -0.16 2.47
N LEU A 162 -13.30 0.37 3.29
CA LEU A 162 -14.59 0.91 2.83
C LEU A 162 -14.50 2.42 2.62
N ASP A 163 -15.41 2.96 1.80
CA ASP A 163 -15.66 4.39 1.72
C ASP A 163 -15.95 4.96 3.13
N PRO A 164 -15.17 5.96 3.61
CA PRO A 164 -15.41 6.58 4.91
C PRO A 164 -16.82 7.16 5.06
N MET A 165 -17.44 7.63 3.97
CA MET A 165 -18.81 8.14 4.01
C MET A 165 -19.83 7.03 4.23
N LEU A 166 -19.63 5.86 3.63
CA LEU A 166 -20.47 4.68 3.86
C LEU A 166 -20.35 4.19 5.30
N VAL A 167 -19.12 4.14 5.82
CA VAL A 167 -18.82 3.76 7.21
C VAL A 167 -19.53 4.68 8.21
N GLU A 168 -19.43 5.99 8.04
CA GLU A 168 -20.10 6.96 8.92
C GLU A 168 -21.62 6.81 8.89
N ASN A 169 -22.20 6.64 7.70
CA ASN A 169 -23.64 6.46 7.54
C ASN A 169 -24.14 5.16 8.19
N ILE A 170 -23.39 4.06 8.08
CA ILE A 170 -23.71 2.81 8.77
C ILE A 170 -23.63 3.00 10.29
N TYR A 171 -22.60 3.67 10.82
CA TYR A 171 -22.50 3.94 12.24
C TYR A 171 -23.69 4.76 12.77
N ARG A 172 -24.08 5.82 12.04
CA ARG A 172 -25.26 6.62 12.41
C ARG A 172 -26.54 5.78 12.43
N LEU A 173 -26.72 4.87 11.47
CA LEU A 173 -27.87 3.97 11.46
C LEU A 173 -27.85 3.02 12.66
N LEU A 174 -26.71 2.40 12.96
CA LEU A 174 -26.58 1.47 14.09
C LEU A 174 -26.83 2.17 15.43
N THR A 175 -26.31 3.38 15.63
CA THR A 175 -26.59 4.19 16.82
C THR A 175 -28.06 4.59 16.91
N ARG A 176 -28.70 4.94 15.78
CA ARG A 176 -30.14 5.23 15.76
C ARG A 176 -30.95 3.99 16.12
N LEU A 177 -30.63 2.83 15.55
CA LEU A 177 -31.28 1.56 15.86
C LEU A 177 -31.20 1.18 17.33
N ASP A 178 -30.06 1.41 17.98
CA ASP A 178 -29.87 1.15 19.40
C ASP A 178 -30.73 2.09 20.28
N SER A 179 -30.95 3.32 19.82
CA SER A 179 -31.79 4.32 20.50
C SER A 179 -33.30 4.08 20.36
N ILE A 180 -33.75 3.28 19.39
CA ILE A 180 -35.17 3.04 19.15
C ILE A 180 -35.72 2.12 20.24
N GLN A 181 -36.74 2.61 20.94
CA GLN A 181 -37.57 1.77 21.80
C GLN A 181 -38.76 1.27 20.99
N PRO A 182 -38.93 -0.06 20.81
CA PRO A 182 -40.14 -0.58 20.18
C PRO A 182 -41.33 -0.24 21.06
N ASP A 183 -42.41 0.23 20.44
CA ASP A 183 -43.69 0.39 21.13
C ASP A 183 -44.12 -0.95 21.71
N THR A 184 -44.75 -0.91 22.89
CA THR A 184 -45.39 -2.08 23.51
C THR A 184 -46.91 -2.07 23.33
N GLY A 185 -47.44 -1.03 22.66
CA GLY A 185 -48.86 -0.87 22.37
C GLY A 185 -49.32 -1.73 21.19
N ALA A 186 -50.50 -2.34 21.31
CA ALA A 186 -51.13 -3.07 20.22
C ALA A 186 -51.46 -2.14 19.03
N GLY A 187 -51.09 -2.56 17.81
CA GLY A 187 -51.48 -1.92 16.56
C GLY A 187 -50.59 -0.79 16.04
N THR A 188 -49.58 -0.33 16.78
CA THR A 188 -48.73 0.81 16.35
C THR A 188 -47.60 0.41 15.39
N GLY A 189 -47.24 -0.88 15.33
CA GLY A 189 -46.14 -1.36 14.50
C GLY A 189 -44.77 -0.90 15.01
N PHE A 190 -43.68 -1.38 14.37
CA PHE A 190 -42.34 -0.94 14.76
C PHE A 190 -42.05 0.48 14.24
N PRO A 191 -41.51 1.39 15.07
CA PRO A 191 -41.24 2.77 14.67
C PRO A 191 -40.29 2.84 13.46
N GLU A 192 -40.62 3.65 12.46
CA GLU A 192 -39.77 3.90 11.28
C GLU A 192 -39.40 2.63 10.48
N TYR A 193 -40.21 1.58 10.57
CA TYR A 193 -39.94 0.29 9.93
C TYR A 193 -39.54 0.40 8.46
N ASP A 194 -40.34 1.11 7.65
CA ASP A 194 -40.12 1.22 6.21
C ASP A 194 -38.85 2.01 5.90
N TYR A 195 -38.58 3.09 6.65
CA TYR A 195 -37.36 3.88 6.51
C TYR A 195 -36.10 3.06 6.81
N ILE A 196 -36.09 2.32 7.93
CA ILE A 196 -34.96 1.47 8.31
C ILE A 196 -34.74 0.37 7.27
N LYS A 197 -35.82 -0.25 6.80
CA LYS A 197 -35.78 -1.29 5.79
C LYS A 197 -35.16 -0.81 4.49
N ASP A 198 -35.59 0.34 3.99
CA ASP A 198 -35.08 0.88 2.73
C ASP A 198 -33.64 1.39 2.89
N THR A 199 -33.30 1.95 4.06
CA THR A 199 -31.92 2.37 4.36
C THR A 199 -30.96 1.16 4.40
N ILE A 200 -31.34 0.07 5.08
CA ILE A 200 -30.53 -1.15 5.14
C ILE A 200 -30.37 -1.77 3.75
N ARG A 201 -31.40 -1.74 2.91
CA ARG A 201 -31.31 -2.18 1.51
C ARG A 201 -30.29 -1.35 0.73
N GLY A 202 -30.38 -0.02 0.83
CA GLY A 202 -29.42 0.88 0.18
C GLY A 202 -27.97 0.64 0.61
N PHE A 203 -27.73 0.37 1.90
CA PHE A 203 -26.40 -0.01 2.38
C PHE A 203 -25.96 -1.38 1.88
N THR A 204 -26.86 -2.36 1.83
CA THR A 204 -26.57 -3.69 1.29
C THR A 204 -26.14 -3.61 -0.18
N ASP A 205 -26.84 -2.80 -0.98
CA ASP A 205 -26.51 -2.56 -2.39
C ASP A 205 -25.17 -1.83 -2.55
N SER A 206 -24.91 -0.83 -1.71
CA SER A 206 -23.62 -0.12 -1.68
C SER A 206 -22.45 -1.06 -1.31
N LEU A 207 -22.66 -1.93 -0.32
CA LEU A 207 -21.69 -2.95 0.07
C LEU A 207 -21.51 -4.04 -1.00
N ASN A 208 -22.54 -4.35 -1.81
CA ASN A 208 -22.41 -5.23 -2.96
C ASN A 208 -21.53 -4.59 -4.03
N ALA A 209 -21.80 -3.32 -4.37
CA ALA A 209 -20.99 -2.58 -5.34
C ALA A 209 -19.52 -2.51 -4.92
N GLU A 210 -19.22 -2.28 -3.64
CA GLU A 210 -17.84 -2.28 -3.14
C GLU A 210 -17.15 -3.63 -3.28
N VAL A 211 -17.84 -4.71 -2.94
CA VAL A 211 -17.29 -6.06 -3.07
C VAL A 211 -16.99 -6.39 -4.53
N GLU A 212 -17.86 -6.01 -5.46
CA GLU A 212 -17.61 -6.21 -6.89
C GLU A 212 -16.44 -5.36 -7.40
N ARG A 213 -16.34 -4.08 -7.00
CA ARG A 213 -15.17 -3.25 -7.31
C ARG A 213 -13.86 -3.89 -6.85
N ILE A 214 -13.83 -4.43 -5.64
CA ILE A 214 -12.64 -5.08 -5.08
C ILE A 214 -12.28 -6.36 -5.84
N LYS A 215 -13.28 -7.12 -6.33
CA LYS A 215 -13.06 -8.32 -7.14
C LYS A 215 -12.54 -7.99 -8.54
N GLU A 216 -13.01 -6.91 -9.17
CA GLU A 216 -12.56 -6.49 -10.50
C GLU A 216 -11.10 -6.03 -10.54
N HIS A 217 -10.54 -5.62 -9.39
CA HIS A 217 -9.15 -5.16 -9.26
C HIS A 217 -8.20 -6.24 -8.68
N GLN A 218 -8.64 -7.50 -8.56
CA GLN A 218 -7.81 -8.65 -8.19
C GLN A 218 -7.32 -9.42 -9.41
#